data_AF-A0A651H4R1-F1
#
_entry.id   AF-A0A651H4R1-F1
#
_cell.length_a   1.000
_cell.length_b   1.000
_cell.length_c   1.000
_cell.angle_alpha   90.00
_cell.angle_beta   90.00
_cell.angle_gamma   90.00
#
_symmetry.space_group_name_H-M   'P 1'
#
loop_
_entity.id
_entity.type
_entity.pdbx_description
1 polymer ?
#
loop_
_entity_poly.entity_id
_entity_poly.type
_entity_poly.pdbx_seq_one_letter_code
_entity_poly.pdbx_strand_id
1 'polypeptide(L)'
;MHYARSLKKGFTLVEIMIVVVIIGLLAAMAIPAFNKVRENSIGGTMDNDARQLASAAQQYFLETGEVTVDVSANNGAVVGDLNEYVKSIGKRTTVGGPITLDGTFTLTHPQYQGGAAVNFDSEGRRVAAGGNGNGNGNGNGNGNGS
;
A
#
# COMPACT_ATOMS: atom_id res chain seq x y z
N MET A 1 -43.18 -56.25 4.77
CA MET A 1 -42.61 -54.88 4.63
C MET A 1 -41.12 -54.97 4.92
N HIS A 2 -40.25 -54.68 3.95
CA HIS A 2 -38.80 -54.67 4.14
C HIS A 2 -38.32 -53.22 4.32
N TYR A 3 -37.74 -52.91 5.47
CA TYR A 3 -37.10 -51.63 5.74
C TYR A 3 -35.65 -51.70 5.23
N ALA A 4 -35.34 -50.99 4.14
CA ALA A 4 -33.96 -50.87 3.67
C ALA A 4 -33.16 -50.03 4.67
N ARG A 5 -32.19 -50.66 5.32
CA ARG A 5 -31.32 -50.01 6.31
C ARG A 5 -30.27 -49.19 5.57
N SER A 6 -30.39 -47.86 5.62
CA SER A 6 -29.37 -46.94 5.09
C SER A 6 -28.08 -47.08 5.90
N LEU A 7 -27.04 -47.62 5.28
CA LEU A 7 -25.68 -47.64 5.83
C LEU A 7 -25.12 -46.22 5.79
N LYS A 8 -25.12 -45.53 6.93
CA LYS A 8 -24.38 -44.26 7.07
C LYS A 8 -22.88 -44.58 6.93
N LYS A 9 -22.29 -44.28 5.77
CA LYS A 9 -20.84 -44.23 5.59
C LYS A 9 -20.28 -43.05 6.40
N GLY A 10 -19.49 -43.33 7.43
CA GLY A 10 -18.67 -42.32 8.09
C GLY A 10 -17.42 -42.02 7.26
N PHE A 11 -16.94 -40.78 7.32
CA PHE A 11 -15.64 -40.39 6.76
C PHE A 11 -14.51 -41.18 7.43
N THR A 12 -13.53 -41.63 6.66
CA THR A 12 -12.36 -42.29 7.21
C THR A 12 -11.40 -41.25 7.81
N LEU A 13 -10.72 -41.59 8.91
CA LEU A 13 -9.67 -40.73 9.47
C LEU A 13 -8.55 -40.46 8.43
N VAL A 14 -8.27 -41.47 7.60
CA VAL A 14 -7.25 -41.39 6.54
C VAL A 14 -7.63 -40.38 5.46
N GLU A 15 -8.91 -40.29 5.06
CA GLU A 15 -9.37 -39.25 4.13
C GLU A 15 -9.10 -37.86 4.66
N ILE A 16 -9.41 -37.62 5.94
CA ILE A 16 -9.19 -36.30 6.53
C ILE A 16 -7.69 -36.00 6.66
N MET A 17 -6.84 -36.99 6.96
CA MET A 17 -5.39 -36.80 7.03
C MET A 17 -4.77 -36.36 5.70
N ILE A 18 -5.12 -37.01 4.59
CA ILE A 18 -4.57 -36.66 3.28
C ILE A 18 -5.03 -35.26 2.86
N VAL A 19 -6.30 -34.92 3.14
CA VAL A 19 -6.86 -33.61 2.81
C VAL A 19 -6.13 -32.49 3.55
N VAL A 20 -5.90 -32.61 4.86
CA VAL A 20 -5.19 -31.56 5.61
C VAL A 20 -3.74 -31.41 5.18
N VAL A 21 -3.08 -32.50 4.76
CA VAL A 21 -1.71 -32.45 4.22
C VAL A 21 -1.68 -31.69 2.89
N ILE A 22 -2.60 -31.98 1.97
CA ILE A 22 -2.65 -31.29 0.68
C ILE A 22 -3.00 -29.80 0.88
N ILE A 23 -3.98 -29.49 1.73
CA ILE A 23 -4.33 -28.09 2.05
C ILE A 23 -3.15 -27.38 2.71
N GLY A 24 -2.43 -28.05 3.61
CA GLY A 24 -1.24 -27.50 4.26
C GLY A 24 -0.13 -27.16 3.27
N LEU A 25 0.12 -28.02 2.28
CA LEU A 25 1.10 -27.77 1.22
C LEU A 25 0.69 -26.58 0.34
N LEU A 26 -0.58 -26.53 -0.08
CA LEU A 26 -1.10 -25.43 -0.89
C LEU A 26 -1.05 -24.09 -0.13
N ALA A 27 -1.42 -24.09 1.15
CA ALA A 27 -1.38 -22.90 1.99
C ALA A 27 0.05 -22.38 2.20
N ALA A 28 1.02 -23.27 2.39
CA ALA A 28 2.42 -22.91 2.57
C ALA A 28 3.00 -22.16 1.36
N MET A 29 2.61 -22.52 0.13
CA MET A 29 3.01 -21.80 -1.09
C MET A 29 2.18 -20.54 -1.34
N ALA A 30 0.87 -20.58 -1.03
CA ALA A 30 -0.04 -19.49 -1.32
C ALA A 30 0.21 -18.23 -0.47
N ILE A 31 0.54 -18.39 0.82
CA ILE A 31 0.76 -17.26 1.75
C ILE A 31 1.88 -16.30 1.28
N PRO A 32 3.12 -16.75 0.97
CA PRO A 32 4.18 -15.83 0.54
C PRO A 32 3.84 -15.15 -0.79
N ALA A 33 3.24 -15.88 -1.74
CA ALA A 33 2.82 -15.31 -3.02
C ALA A 33 1.74 -14.22 -2.83
N PHE A 34 0.74 -14.48 -1.98
CA PHE A 34 -0.30 -13.52 -1.66
C PHE A 34 0.26 -12.27 -0.97
N ASN A 35 1.20 -12.43 -0.03
CA ASN A 35 1.87 -11.31 0.62
C ASN A 35 2.60 -10.42 -0.39
N LYS A 36 3.28 -11.01 -1.38
CA LYS A 36 3.98 -10.26 -2.42
C LYS A 36 3.04 -9.48 -3.33
N VAL A 37 1.96 -10.11 -3.79
CA VAL A 37 0.92 -9.43 -4.60
C VAL A 37 0.33 -8.25 -3.84
N ARG A 38 0.00 -8.46 -2.57
CA ARG A 38 -0.59 -7.44 -1.71
C ARG A 38 0.37 -6.26 -1.46
N GLU A 39 1.64 -6.54 -1.21
CA GLU A 39 2.67 -5.52 -1.06
C GLU A 39 2.81 -4.68 -2.33
N ASN A 40 2.85 -5.31 -3.50
CA ASN A 40 2.92 -4.61 -4.78
C ASN A 40 1.67 -3.73 -5.01
N SER A 41 0.48 -4.20 -4.67
CA SER A 41 -0.75 -3.40 -4.75
C SER A 41 -0.69 -2.16 -3.86
N ILE A 42 -0.22 -2.32 -2.62
CA ILE A 42 -0.06 -1.20 -1.68
C ILE A 42 0.96 -0.19 -2.23
N GLY A 43 2.09 -0.66 -2.77
CA GLY A 43 3.10 0.22 -3.38
C GLY A 43 2.51 1.08 -4.50
N GLY A 44 1.70 0.50 -5.38
CA GLY A 44 1.00 1.23 -6.42
C GLY A 44 -0.05 2.21 -5.88
N THR A 45 -0.75 1.88 -4.79
CA THR A 45 -1.63 2.84 -4.11
C THR A 45 -0.84 4.02 -3.53
N MET A 46 0.28 3.77 -2.86
CA MET A 46 1.13 4.83 -2.31
C MET A 46 1.65 5.77 -3.41
N ASP A 47 1.96 5.26 -4.60
CA ASP A 47 2.40 6.10 -5.72
C ASP A 47 1.30 7.03 -6.22
N ASN A 48 0.06 6.53 -6.26
CA ASN A 48 -1.08 7.36 -6.61
C ASN A 48 -1.41 8.37 -5.52
N ASP A 49 -1.33 7.97 -4.25
CA ASP A 49 -1.53 8.85 -3.10
C ASP A 49 -0.51 10.00 -3.10
N ALA A 50 0.77 9.70 -3.34
CA ALA A 50 1.83 10.69 -3.42
C ALA A 50 1.57 11.74 -4.52
N ARG A 51 1.13 11.31 -5.70
CA ARG A 51 0.77 12.21 -6.81
C ARG A 51 -0.42 13.09 -6.49
N GLN A 52 -1.43 12.54 -5.80
CA GLN A 52 -2.61 13.30 -5.37
C GLN A 52 -2.23 14.35 -4.34
N LEU A 53 -1.42 13.98 -3.34
CA LEU A 53 -0.92 14.90 -2.32
C LEU A 53 -0.03 15.99 -2.92
N ALA A 54 0.89 15.63 -3.82
CA ALA A 54 1.76 16.59 -4.49
C ALA A 54 0.97 17.61 -5.32
N SER A 55 0.00 17.15 -6.12
CA SER A 55 -0.88 18.04 -6.90
C SER A 55 -1.73 18.96 -6.00
N ALA A 56 -2.25 18.42 -4.90
CA ALA A 56 -2.99 19.20 -3.90
C ALA A 56 -2.11 20.27 -3.23
N ALA A 57 -0.88 19.91 -2.84
CA ALA A 57 0.08 20.85 -2.28
C ALA A 57 0.45 21.95 -3.27
N GLN A 58 0.69 21.62 -4.54
CA GLN A 58 0.97 22.61 -5.58
C GLN A 58 -0.19 23.60 -5.77
N GLN A 59 -1.44 23.12 -5.76
CA GLN A 59 -2.61 24.00 -5.83
C GLN A 59 -2.68 24.93 -4.61
N TYR A 60 -2.48 24.37 -3.41
CA TYR A 60 -2.44 25.14 -2.16
C TYR A 60 -1.36 26.23 -2.18
N PHE A 61 -0.15 25.93 -2.68
CA PHE A 61 0.94 26.92 -2.80
C PHE A 61 0.62 28.04 -3.78
N LEU A 62 -0.06 27.73 -4.89
CA LEU A 62 -0.49 28.73 -5.86
C LEU A 62 -1.56 29.67 -5.31
N GLU A 63 -2.45 29.17 -4.45
CA GLU A 63 -3.55 29.94 -3.89
C GLU A 63 -3.12 30.80 -2.68
N THR A 64 -2.29 30.24 -1.80
CA THR A 64 -1.90 30.88 -0.55
C THR A 64 -0.60 31.66 -0.62
N GLY A 65 0.28 31.33 -1.59
CA GLY A 65 1.64 31.84 -1.65
C GLY A 65 2.60 31.19 -0.66
N GLU A 66 2.15 30.20 0.13
CA GLU A 66 3.00 29.39 1.00
C GLU A 66 3.87 28.43 0.19
N VAL A 67 4.96 27.96 0.78
CA VAL A 67 5.92 27.03 0.14
C VAL A 67 6.08 25.70 0.89
N THR A 68 5.33 25.54 1.98
CA THR A 68 5.33 24.35 2.81
C THR A 68 3.95 24.10 3.35
N VAL A 69 3.58 22.83 3.49
CA VAL A 69 2.31 22.42 4.09
C VAL A 69 2.49 21.11 4.84
N ASP A 70 2.03 21.11 6.09
CA ASP A 70 1.96 19.90 6.89
C ASP A 70 0.75 19.05 6.46
N VAL A 71 1.00 17.76 6.26
CA VAL A 71 -0.05 16.82 5.87
C VAL A 71 -0.19 15.78 6.96
N SER A 72 -1.43 15.62 7.44
CA SER A 72 -1.79 14.54 8.34
C SER A 72 -2.92 13.72 7.76
N ALA A 73 -2.85 12.40 7.97
CA ALA A 73 -3.88 11.47 7.52
C ALA A 73 -4.32 10.57 8.67
N ASN A 74 -5.62 10.57 8.97
CA ASN A 74 -6.21 9.68 9.96
C ASN A 74 -6.90 8.52 9.25
N ASN A 75 -6.25 7.36 9.24
CA ASN A 75 -6.76 6.14 8.62
C ASN A 75 -7.24 6.35 7.16
N GLY A 76 -6.47 7.13 6.39
CA GLY A 76 -6.76 7.44 4.99
C GLY A 76 -7.55 8.73 4.78
N ALA A 77 -8.18 9.34 5.78
CA ALA A 77 -8.77 10.67 5.63
C ALA A 77 -7.68 11.73 5.79
N VAL A 78 -7.50 12.58 4.78
CA VAL A 78 -6.58 13.72 4.85
C VAL A 78 -7.24 14.81 5.69
N VAL A 79 -6.48 15.40 6.61
CA VAL A 79 -6.94 16.47 7.51
C VAL A 79 -6.00 17.67 7.42
N GLY A 80 -6.46 18.83 7.92
CA GLY A 80 -5.74 20.09 7.79
C GLY A 80 -5.95 20.73 6.42
N ASP A 81 -4.98 21.54 6.00
CA ASP A 81 -5.10 22.45 4.86
C ASP A 81 -5.35 21.73 3.53
N LEU A 82 -4.74 20.54 3.35
CA LEU A 82 -4.91 19.76 2.12
C LEU A 82 -6.27 19.06 2.00
N ASN A 83 -7.08 19.00 3.05
CA ASN A 83 -8.39 18.33 3.00
C ASN A 83 -9.33 18.99 1.98
N GLU A 84 -9.16 20.27 1.65
CA GLU A 84 -9.98 20.90 0.61
C GLU A 84 -9.72 20.32 -0.78
N TYR A 85 -8.46 20.01 -1.09
CA TYR A 85 -7.99 19.58 -2.41
C TYR A 85 -7.95 18.04 -2.56
N VAL A 86 -7.68 17.31 -1.47
CA VAL A 86 -7.64 15.84 -1.45
C VAL A 86 -8.29 15.32 -0.17
N LYS A 87 -9.38 14.56 -0.31
CA LYS A 87 -10.17 14.07 0.83
C LYS A 87 -9.56 12.84 1.49
N SER A 88 -8.92 11.98 0.70
CA SER A 88 -8.42 10.72 1.20
C SER A 88 -7.27 10.16 0.40
N ILE A 89 -6.42 9.43 1.09
CA ILE A 89 -5.35 8.57 0.57
C ILE A 89 -5.59 7.12 1.03
N GLY A 90 -4.73 6.20 0.63
CA GLY A 90 -4.71 4.82 1.10
C GLY A 90 -4.84 4.71 2.62
N LYS A 91 -5.74 3.83 3.07
CA LYS A 91 -5.93 3.58 4.51
C LYS A 91 -4.62 3.10 5.12
N ARG A 92 -4.34 3.53 6.34
CA ARG A 92 -3.09 3.21 7.08
C ARG A 92 -1.81 3.75 6.42
N THR A 93 -1.91 4.51 5.33
CA THR A 93 -0.80 5.30 4.81
C THR A 93 -0.61 6.51 5.74
N THR A 94 0.63 6.74 6.16
CA THR A 94 1.03 7.90 6.96
C THR A 94 1.96 8.76 6.13
N VAL A 95 1.75 10.07 6.16
CA VAL A 95 2.64 11.06 5.55
C VAL A 95 3.67 11.50 6.60
N GLY A 96 4.94 11.47 6.24
CA GLY A 96 6.04 11.88 7.10
C GLY A 96 6.77 13.09 6.51
N GLY A 97 6.90 14.13 7.33
CA GLY A 97 7.45 15.43 6.94
C GLY A 97 6.44 16.31 6.18
N PRO A 98 6.63 17.63 6.18
CA PRO A 98 5.82 18.53 5.36
C PRO A 98 6.09 18.30 3.88
N ILE A 99 5.10 18.57 3.04
CA ILE A 99 5.33 18.75 1.61
C ILE A 99 5.85 20.16 1.41
N THR A 100 6.89 20.31 0.60
CA THR A 100 7.50 21.61 0.28
C THR A 100 7.58 21.77 -1.24
N LEU A 101 7.76 22.99 -1.72
CA LEU A 101 7.78 23.29 -3.15
C LEU A 101 8.80 22.45 -3.96
N ASP A 102 10.00 22.25 -3.40
CA ASP A 102 11.13 21.58 -4.08
C ASP A 102 11.77 20.45 -3.26
N GLY A 103 11.19 20.11 -2.10
CA GLY A 103 11.74 19.08 -1.23
C GLY A 103 11.15 17.70 -1.47
N THR A 104 11.41 16.82 -0.50
CA THR A 104 10.84 15.47 -0.48
C THR A 104 9.98 15.27 0.74
N PHE A 105 8.95 14.44 0.60
CA PHE A 105 8.14 13.95 1.70
C PHE A 105 8.14 12.43 1.66
N THR A 106 7.66 11.81 2.74
CA THR A 106 7.64 10.36 2.85
C THR A 106 6.23 9.83 3.01
N LEU A 107 5.96 8.66 2.42
CA LEU A 107 4.78 7.86 2.77
C LEU A 107 5.24 6.55 3.40
N THR A 108 4.53 6.13 4.45
CA THR A 108 4.74 4.84 5.11
C THR A 108 3.45 4.05 5.14
N HIS A 109 3.53 2.74 4.90
CA HIS A 109 2.41 1.83 5.10
C HIS A 109 2.90 0.57 5.84
N PRO A 110 2.25 0.13 6.95
CA PRO A 110 2.76 -0.93 7.83
C PRO A 110 2.89 -2.32 7.18
N GLN A 111 2.34 -2.50 5.98
CA GLN A 111 2.34 -3.77 5.24
C GLN A 111 3.07 -3.66 3.89
N TYR A 112 3.79 -2.56 3.68
CA TYR A 112 4.70 -2.38 2.56
C TYR A 112 6.12 -2.35 3.11
N GLN A 113 6.99 -3.23 2.64
CA GLN A 113 8.40 -3.33 3.03
C GLN A 113 8.63 -3.26 4.55
N GLY A 114 7.75 -3.89 5.35
CA GLY A 114 7.85 -3.87 6.81
C GLY A 114 7.60 -2.50 7.47
N GLY A 115 6.93 -1.57 6.79
CA GLY A 115 6.71 -0.21 7.29
C GLY A 115 7.86 0.74 6.98
N ALA A 116 8.67 0.44 5.96
CA ALA A 116 9.70 1.36 5.49
C ALA A 116 9.06 2.63 4.89
N ALA A 117 9.68 3.78 5.17
CA ALA A 117 9.32 5.04 4.54
C ALA A 117 9.76 5.03 3.07
N VAL A 118 8.88 5.50 2.19
CA VAL A 118 9.13 5.70 0.77
C VAL A 118 9.20 7.20 0.50
N ASN A 119 10.26 7.64 -0.16
CA ASN A 119 10.47 9.05 -0.44
C ASN A 119 9.85 9.43 -1.79
N PHE A 120 9.20 10.60 -1.80
CA PHE A 120 8.62 11.21 -2.98
C PHE A 120 9.08 12.67 -3.10
N ASP A 121 9.33 13.14 -4.31
CA ASP A 121 9.57 14.56 -4.60
C ASP A 121 8.27 15.37 -4.59
N SER A 122 8.38 16.69 -4.80
CA SER A 122 7.23 17.61 -4.85
C SER A 122 6.30 17.42 -6.05
N GLU A 123 6.62 16.51 -6.98
CA GLU A 123 5.75 16.07 -8.08
C GLU A 123 5.10 14.70 -7.78
N GLY A 124 5.38 14.10 -6.62
CA GLY A 124 4.85 12.81 -6.20
C GLY A 124 5.53 11.63 -6.90
N ARG A 125 6.74 11.80 -7.43
CA ARG A 125 7.54 10.71 -8.02
C ARG A 125 8.49 10.14 -6.98
N ARG A 126 8.72 8.82 -7.04
CA ARG A 126 9.63 8.13 -6.12
C ARG A 126 11.07 8.62 -6.31
N VAL A 127 11.75 8.85 -5.19
CA VAL A 127 13.17 9.20 -5.17
C VAL A 127 13.95 8.31 -4.21
N ALA A 128 15.26 8.20 -4.43
CA ALA A 128 16.14 7.44 -3.54
C ALA A 128 16.19 8.07 -2.13
N ALA A 129 16.47 7.25 -1.12
CA ALA A 129 16.65 7.72 0.25
C ALA A 129 17.79 8.77 0.31
N GLY A 130 17.46 10.01 0.66
CA GLY A 130 18.42 11.13 0.73
C GLY A 130 18.57 11.96 -0.55
N GLY A 131 17.74 11.75 -1.58
CA GLY A 131 17.73 12.61 -2.77
C GLY A 131 17.19 14.00 -2.44
N ASN A 132 18.07 15.01 -2.42
CA ASN A 132 17.65 16.42 -2.46
C ASN A 132 16.90 16.64 -3.78
N GLY A 133 15.70 17.23 -3.77
CA GLY A 133 14.69 17.25 -4.85
C GLY A 133 15.09 17.89 -6.19
N ASN A 134 16.38 18.07 -6.48
CA ASN A 134 16.89 18.52 -7.76
C ASN A 134 17.60 17.36 -8.49
N GLY A 135 16.81 16.47 -9.09
CA GLY A 135 17.32 15.35 -9.84
C GLY A 135 16.28 14.79 -10.79
N ASN A 136 16.40 15.16 -12.06
CA ASN A 136 15.76 14.49 -13.20
C ASN A 136 16.06 12.98 -13.16
N GLY A 137 15.22 12.22 -12.47
CA GLY A 137 15.34 10.79 -12.25
C GLY A 137 14.14 10.10 -12.86
N ASN A 138 14.26 9.73 -14.14
CA ASN A 138 13.39 8.75 -14.79
C ASN A 138 13.55 7.38 -14.09
N GLY A 139 12.91 7.23 -12.94
CA GLY A 139 12.90 6.01 -12.13
C GLY A 139 11.61 5.25 -12.38
N ASN A 140 11.48 4.63 -13.56
CA ASN A 140 10.52 3.56 -13.80
C ASN A 140 10.87 2.37 -12.89
N GLY A 141 10.44 2.43 -11.64
CA GLY A 141 10.51 1.33 -10.67
C GLY A 141 9.38 0.33 -10.88
N ASN A 142 9.16 -0.11 -12.13
CA ASN A 142 8.39 -1.31 -12.39
C ASN A 142 9.19 -2.51 -11.87
N GLY A 143 9.04 -2.80 -10.58
CA GLY A 143 9.48 -4.04 -9.96
C GLY A 143 8.59 -5.19 -10.40
N ASN A 144 8.72 -5.57 -11.68
CA ASN A 144 8.18 -6.79 -12.25
C ASN A 144 8.79 -7.97 -11.49
N GLY A 145 7.98 -8.64 -10.66
CA GLY A 145 8.38 -9.86 -9.96
C GLY A 145 8.00 -11.08 -10.79
N SER A 146 8.99 -11.67 -11.49
CA SER A 146 9.01 -13.12 -11.73
C SER A 146 9.16 -13.88 -10.43
#